data_AF-A0A328BZZ1-F1
#
_entry.id   AF-A0A328BZZ1-F1
#
_cell.length_a   1.000
_cell.length_b   1.000
_cell.length_c   1.000
_cell.angle_alpha   90.00
_cell.angle_beta   90.00
_cell.angle_gamma   90.00
#
_symmetry.space_group_name_H-M   'P 1'
#
loop_
_entity.id
_entity.type
_entity.pdbx_description
1 polymer ?
#
loop_
_entity_poly.entity_id
_entity_poly.type
_entity_poly.pdbx_seq_one_letter_code
_entity_poly.pdbx_strand_id
1 'polypeptide(L)'
;MAKKQYCTGLKNAPENINTCCHQHDRDYGQNGKVSRAEADRRLRECLIAQKRPVFAWCAWMAVRCLGWVFYKRKSKETVNGHSL
;
A
#
# COMPACT_ATOMS: atom_id res chain seq x y z
N MET A 1 -24.62 6.78 -5.15
CA MET A 1 -23.61 6.32 -4.16
C MET A 1 -22.22 6.48 -4.77
N ALA A 2 -21.37 7.37 -4.26
CA ALA A 2 -19.99 7.48 -4.75
C ALA A 2 -19.16 6.27 -4.28
N LYS A 3 -18.49 5.57 -5.20
CA LYS A 3 -17.65 4.41 -4.86
C LYS A 3 -16.42 4.89 -4.08
N LYS A 4 -16.22 4.33 -2.88
CA LYS A 4 -15.05 4.62 -2.03
C LYS A 4 -13.77 4.31 -2.81
N GLN A 5 -12.88 5.29 -2.89
CA GLN A 5 -11.60 5.17 -3.59
C GLN A 5 -10.53 4.74 -2.60
N TYR A 6 -9.94 3.56 -2.81
CA TYR A 6 -8.89 2.99 -1.96
C TYR A 6 -7.49 3.28 -2.52
N CYS A 7 -7.37 3.51 -3.83
CA CYS A 7 -6.09 3.88 -4.42
C CYS A 7 -5.75 5.33 -4.08
N THR A 8 -5.01 5.54 -2.99
CA THR A 8 -4.53 6.86 -2.59
C THR A 8 -3.70 7.47 -3.74
N GLY A 9 -4.12 8.64 -4.24
CA GLY A 9 -3.45 9.36 -5.33
C GLY A 9 -4.00 9.11 -6.74
N LEU A 10 -4.93 8.16 -6.92
CA LEU A 10 -5.62 7.91 -8.19
C LEU A 10 -7.08 8.38 -8.11
N LYS A 11 -7.34 9.58 -8.62
CA LYS A 11 -8.72 10.05 -8.79
C LYS A 11 -9.37 9.24 -9.92
N ASN A 12 -10.49 8.59 -9.63
CA ASN A 12 -11.25 7.73 -10.55
C ASN A 12 -10.52 6.45 -10.97
N ALA A 13 -9.96 5.72 -10.00
CA ALA A 13 -9.42 4.40 -10.28
C ALA A 13 -10.51 3.49 -10.88
N PRO A 14 -10.22 2.74 -11.96
CA PRO A 14 -11.10 1.69 -12.45
C PRO A 14 -11.46 0.71 -11.33
N GLU A 15 -12.67 0.14 -11.34
CA GLU A 15 -13.16 -0.71 -10.25
C GLU A 15 -12.23 -1.88 -9.93
N ASN A 16 -11.70 -2.52 -10.97
CA ASN A 16 -10.74 -3.62 -10.87
C ASN A 16 -9.38 -3.21 -10.27
N ILE A 17 -9.02 -1.93 -10.34
CA ILE A 17 -7.82 -1.38 -9.70
C ILE A 17 -8.12 -0.99 -8.25
N ASN A 18 -9.32 -0.47 -8.02
CA ASN A 18 -9.80 -0.13 -6.69
C ASN A 18 -9.87 -1.34 -5.76
N THR A 19 -10.24 -2.52 -6.28
CA THR A 19 -10.21 -3.79 -5.51
C THR A 19 -8.79 -4.22 -5.15
N CYS A 20 -7.81 -4.07 -6.05
CA CYS A 20 -6.40 -4.32 -5.74
C CYS A 20 -5.89 -3.42 -4.62
N CYS A 21 -6.21 -2.13 -4.64
CA CYS A 21 -5.82 -1.18 -3.59
C CYS A 21 -6.51 -1.47 -2.26
N HIS A 22 -7.79 -1.85 -2.28
CA HIS A 22 -8.51 -2.25 -1.07
C HIS A 22 -7.87 -3.47 -0.39
N GLN A 23 -7.45 -4.46 -1.18
CA GLN A 23 -6.74 -5.62 -0.66
C GLN A 23 -5.37 -5.24 -0.09
N HIS A 24 -4.64 -4.33 -0.74
CA HIS A 24 -3.37 -3.81 -0.24
C HIS A 24 -3.55 -3.11 1.11
N ASP A 25 -4.53 -2.21 1.27
CA ASP A 25 -4.81 -1.53 2.54
C ASP A 25 -5.11 -2.53 3.67
N ARG A 26 -5.88 -3.58 3.37
CA ARG A 26 -6.22 -4.64 4.33
C ARG A 26 -4.98 -5.42 4.77
N ASP A 27 -4.11 -5.76 3.83
CA ASP A 27 -2.88 -6.52 4.09
C ASP A 27 -1.79 -5.65 4.74
N TYR A 28 -1.78 -4.34 4.47
CA TYR A 28 -0.81 -3.37 5.00
C TYR A 28 -1.18 -2.81 6.39
N GLY A 29 -2.48 -2.82 6.72
CA GLY A 29 -3.00 -2.29 7.98
C GLY A 29 -2.46 -2.99 9.23
N GLN A 30 -2.75 -2.42 10.41
CA GLN A 30 -2.24 -2.94 11.69
C GLN A 30 -2.66 -4.39 11.99
N ASN A 31 -3.77 -4.83 11.39
CA ASN A 31 -4.30 -6.21 11.49
C ASN A 31 -3.94 -7.07 10.26
N GLY A 32 -3.04 -6.59 9.39
CA GLY A 32 -2.55 -7.31 8.24
C GLY A 32 -1.87 -8.61 8.68
N LYS A 33 -2.23 -9.72 8.04
CA LYS A 33 -1.67 -11.05 8.35
C LYS A 33 -0.35 -11.34 7.64
N VAL A 34 0.10 -10.41 6.81
CA VAL A 34 1.27 -10.57 5.94
C VAL A 34 2.26 -9.44 6.18
N SER A 35 3.52 -9.67 5.79
CA SER A 35 4.52 -8.61 5.85
C SER A 35 4.17 -7.49 4.86
N ARG A 36 4.63 -6.25 5.13
CA ARG A 36 4.45 -5.13 4.21
C ARG A 36 5.01 -5.41 2.81
N ALA A 37 6.17 -6.07 2.74
CA ALA A 37 6.78 -6.46 1.47
C ALA A 37 5.91 -7.46 0.69
N GLU A 38 5.23 -8.37 1.39
CA GLU A 38 4.28 -9.32 0.81
C GLU A 38 3.00 -8.61 0.36
N ALA A 39 2.48 -7.66 1.14
CA ALA A 39 1.35 -6.82 0.74
C ALA A 39 1.66 -6.05 -0.56
N ASP A 40 2.84 -5.40 -0.65
CA ASP A 40 3.28 -4.69 -1.85
C ASP A 40 3.43 -5.62 -3.06
N ARG A 41 3.97 -6.83 -2.85
CA ARG A 41 4.09 -7.85 -3.89
C ARG A 41 2.71 -8.24 -4.44
N ARG A 42 1.74 -8.51 -3.57
CA ARG A 42 0.36 -8.87 -3.94
C ARG A 42 -0.33 -7.75 -4.70
N LEU A 43 -0.11 -6.49 -4.31
CA LEU A 43 -0.61 -5.34 -5.08
C LEU A 43 -0.06 -5.35 -6.51
N ARG A 44 1.25 -5.54 -6.68
CA ARG A 44 1.88 -5.60 -8.01
C ARG A 44 1.32 -6.74 -8.85
N GLU A 45 1.21 -7.94 -8.29
CA GLU A 45 0.66 -9.11 -8.99
C GLU A 45 -0.80 -8.89 -9.40
N CYS A 46 -1.63 -8.31 -8.53
CA CYS A 46 -3.00 -7.94 -8.84
C CYS A 46 -3.07 -6.96 -10.02
N LEU A 47 -2.25 -5.89 -10.00
CA LEU A 47 -2.22 -4.89 -11.08
C LEU A 47 -1.70 -5.45 -12.41
N ILE A 48 -0.74 -6.39 -12.38
CA ILE A 48 -0.27 -7.12 -13.57
C ILE A 48 -1.41 -7.97 -14.16
N ALA A 49 -2.17 -8.68 -13.33
CA ALA A 49 -3.33 -9.46 -13.77
C ALA A 49 -4.40 -8.60 -14.45
N GLN A 50 -4.49 -7.31 -14.10
CA GLN A 50 -5.35 -6.32 -14.77
C GLN A 50 -4.77 -5.76 -16.09
N LYS A 51 -3.74 -6.41 -16.66
CA LYS A 51 -3.04 -6.00 -17.89
C LYS A 51 -2.42 -4.59 -17.82
N ARG A 52 -2.00 -4.16 -16.63
CA ARG A 52 -1.34 -2.85 -16.42
C ARG A 52 0.06 -2.99 -15.81
N PRO A 53 1.00 -3.67 -16.49
CA PRO A 53 2.31 -4.00 -15.91
C PRO A 53 3.16 -2.76 -15.59
N VAL A 54 3.17 -1.73 -16.45
CA VAL A 54 3.93 -0.49 -16.21
C VAL A 54 3.43 0.21 -14.94
N PHE A 55 2.12 0.39 -14.84
CA PHE A 55 1.50 0.98 -13.67
C PHE A 55 1.76 0.16 -12.39
N ALA A 56 1.72 -1.17 -12.48
CA ALA A 56 2.00 -2.07 -11.36
C ALA A 56 3.40 -1.82 -10.78
N TRP A 57 4.41 -1.66 -11.62
CA TRP A 57 5.77 -1.37 -11.19
C TRP A 57 5.91 0.05 -10.60
N CYS A 58 5.26 1.06 -11.20
CA CYS A 58 5.23 2.42 -10.65
C CYS A 58 4.57 2.46 -9.26
N ALA A 59 3.42 1.81 -9.10
CA ALA A 59 2.71 1.73 -7.82
C ALA A 59 3.54 0.99 -6.76
N TRP A 60 4.16 -0.13 -7.14
CA TRP A 60 5.05 -0.91 -6.27
C TRP A 60 6.24 -0.09 -5.77
N MET A 61 6.89 0.66 -6.66
CA MET A 61 7.98 1.57 -6.28
C MET A 61 7.51 2.66 -5.31
N ALA A 62 6.36 3.29 -5.59
CA ALA A 62 5.81 4.35 -4.75
C ALA A 62 5.53 3.87 -3.32
N VAL A 63 4.85 2.72 -3.15
CA VAL A 63 4.51 2.20 -1.81
C VAL A 63 5.75 1.75 -1.04
N ARG A 64 6.76 1.19 -1.73
CA ARG A 64 8.01 0.74 -1.09
C ARG A 64 8.88 1.92 -0.64
N CYS A 65 8.96 2.99 -1.44
CA CYS A 65 9.69 4.20 -1.08
C CYS A 65 8.98 5.00 0.03
N LEU A 66 7.67 5.25 -0.11
CA LEU A 66 6.91 6.07 0.83
C LEU A 66 6.59 5.35 2.15
N GLY A 67 6.34 4.03 2.09
CA GLY A 67 6.11 3.22 3.29
C GLY A 67 7.33 3.20 4.22
N TRP A 68 8.55 3.25 3.67
CA TRP A 68 9.78 3.31 4.45
C TRP A 68 9.98 4.68 5.12
N VAL A 69 9.65 5.77 4.43
CA VAL A 69 9.72 7.14 4.97
C VAL A 69 8.78 7.31 6.17
N PHE A 70 7.55 6.79 6.09
CA PHE A 70 6.60 6.81 7.21
C PHE A 70 7.01 5.88 8.36
N TYR A 71 7.51 4.67 8.06
CA TYR A 71 7.97 3.74 9.09
C TYR A 71 9.18 4.29 9.88
N LYS A 72 10.15 4.89 9.18
CA LYS A 72 11.34 5.46 9.82
C LYS A 72 11.01 6.61 10.78
N ARG A 73 9.89 7.33 10.56
CA ARG A 73 9.39 8.32 11.52
C ARG A 73 8.86 7.69 12.81
N LYS A 74 8.11 6.57 12.72
CA LYS A 74 7.64 5.84 13.91
C LYS A 74 8.79 5.24 14.73
N SER A 75 9.83 4.70 14.09
CA SER A 75 10.98 4.14 14.82
C SER A 75 11.87 5.19 15.50
N LYS A 76 11.84 6.45 15.05
CA LYS A 76 12.57 7.53 15.74
C LYS A 76 11.88 8.04 17.00
N GLU A 77 10.57 7.84 17.12
CA GLU A 77 9.81 8.22 18.31
C GLU A 77 10.03 7.23 19.47
N THR A 78 10.28 5.95 19.17
CA THR A 78 10.58 4.92 20.18
C THR A 78 12.01 4.99 20.75
N VAL A 79 12.97 5.61 20.05
CA VAL A 79 14.35 5.75 20.56
C VAL A 79 14.53 6.96 21.49
N ASN A 80 13.60 7.91 21.47
CA ASN A 80 13.66 9.13 22.31
C ASN A 80 12.58 9.20 23.41
N GLY A 81 11.73 8.17 23.52
CA GLY A 81 10.76 8.05 24.60
C GLY A 81 11.30 7.15 25.70
N HIS A 82 11.77 7.76 26.78
CA HIS A 82 12.02 7.11 28.07
C HIS A 82 10.97 6.04 28.36
N SER A 83 11.45 4.83 28.65
CA SER A 83 10.70 3.86 29.45
C SER A 83 10.54 4.45 30.84
N LEU A 84 9.29 4.69 31.24
CA LEU A 84 8.86 4.73 32.63
C LEU A 84 7.87 3.57 32.80
#